data_AF-A0A1M5LRK2-F1
#
_entry.id   AF-A0A1M5LRK2-F1
#
_cell.length_a   1.000
_cell.length_b   1.000
_cell.length_c   1.000
_cell.angle_alpha   90.00
_cell.angle_beta   90.00
_cell.angle_gamma   90.00
#
_symmetry.space_group_name_H-M   'P 1'
#
loop_
_entity.id
_entity.type
_entity.pdbx_description
1 polymer ?
#
loop_
_entity_poly.entity_id
_entity_poly.type
_entity_poly.pdbx_seq_one_letter_code
_entity_poly.pdbx_strand_id
1 'polypeptide(L)'
;MAQDDDFKYQAVAGDSGAVPAEPTFAATTPHAELKKFRISKRESQEKFWGRFGVTQSSGSRFETGLGIPPPVAILVKLYVKGRLSDGDLPG
;
A
#
# COMPACT_ATOMS: atom_id res chain seq x y z
N MET A 1 -15.31 14.79 -24.40
CA MET A 1 -15.06 13.37 -24.07
C MET A 1 -13.57 13.14 -24.32
N ALA A 2 -12.70 12.95 -23.35
CA ALA A 2 -12.85 12.52 -21.96
C ALA A 2 -12.18 13.52 -21.00
N GLN A 3 -12.66 13.56 -19.76
CA GLN A 3 -12.02 14.28 -18.66
C GLN A 3 -10.91 13.39 -18.12
N ASP A 4 -9.67 13.86 -18.21
CA ASP A 4 -8.55 13.31 -17.46
C ASP A 4 -8.64 13.87 -16.04
N ASP A 5 -9.27 13.11 -15.14
CA ASP A 5 -9.31 13.41 -13.71
C ASP A 5 -7.94 13.11 -13.08
N ASP A 6 -7.07 14.11 -13.17
CA ASP A 6 -5.76 14.18 -12.53
C ASP A 6 -5.94 14.26 -11.00
N PHE A 7 -5.85 13.12 -10.30
CA PHE A 7 -6.02 13.03 -8.85
C PHE A 7 -4.79 13.60 -8.12
N LYS A 8 -4.65 14.93 -8.10
CA LYS A 8 -3.60 15.64 -7.36
C LYS A 8 -3.87 15.65 -5.87
N TYR A 9 -3.11 14.85 -5.11
CA TYR A 9 -2.97 15.06 -3.67
C TYR A 9 -2.10 16.30 -3.42
N GLN A 10 -2.76 17.44 -3.21
CA GLN A 10 -2.12 18.65 -2.70
C GLN A 10 -1.82 18.44 -1.20
N ALA A 11 -0.55 18.30 -0.83
CA ALA A 11 -0.14 18.41 0.56
C ALA A 11 -0.31 19.86 1.01
N VAL A 12 -1.31 20.13 1.85
CA VAL A 12 -1.48 21.43 2.50
C VAL A 12 -0.42 21.59 3.58
N ALA A 13 0.55 22.47 3.34
CA ALA A 13 1.47 22.92 4.37
C ALA A 13 0.71 23.87 5.31
N GLY A 14 0.25 23.34 6.44
CA GLY A 14 -0.44 24.07 7.50
C GLY A 14 0.28 23.88 8.82
N ASP A 15 0.97 24.94 9.24
CA ASP A 15 1.22 25.45 10.59
C ASP A 15 1.74 24.53 11.71
N SER A 16 2.78 25.04 12.38
CA SER A 16 3.48 24.45 13.53
C SER A 16 2.61 24.51 14.78
N GLY A 17 1.70 23.56 14.94
CA GLY A 17 1.02 23.27 16.19
C GLY A 17 1.28 21.82 16.60
N ALA A 18 1.88 21.61 17.78
CA ALA A 18 2.15 20.28 18.31
C ALA A 18 0.85 19.47 18.42
N VAL A 19 0.65 18.51 17.52
CA VAL A 19 -0.43 17.52 17.61
C VAL A 19 0.06 16.31 18.40
N PRO A 20 -0.68 15.83 19.42
CA PRO A 20 -0.31 14.63 20.16
C PRO A 20 -0.49 13.41 19.25
N ALA A 21 0.41 12.44 19.41
CA ALA A 21 0.47 11.20 18.62
C ALA A 21 -0.90 10.53 18.46
N GLU A 22 -1.44 10.59 17.24
CA GLU A 22 -2.61 9.81 16.83
C GLU A 22 -2.29 8.31 16.83
N PRO A 23 -3.29 7.44 17.11
CA PRO A 23 -3.07 6.01 17.21
C PRO A 23 -2.67 5.48 15.83
N THR A 24 -1.40 5.10 15.72
CA THR A 24 -0.87 4.33 14.61
C THR A 24 -1.64 3.01 14.54
N PHE A 25 -2.64 2.94 13.67
CA PHE A 25 -3.24 1.68 13.22
C PHE A 25 -2.18 0.93 12.38
N ALA A 26 -1.10 0.52 13.03
CA ALA A 26 -0.05 -0.32 12.49
C ALA A 26 -0.66 -1.71 12.28
N ALA A 27 -1.35 -1.88 11.15
CA ALA A 27 -1.89 -3.15 10.71
C ALA A 27 -0.75 -4.16 10.66
N THR A 28 -0.71 -5.01 11.69
CA THR A 28 0.42 -5.87 12.02
C THR A 28 0.44 -7.11 11.12
N THR A 29 0.61 -6.91 9.81
CA THR A 29 1.21 -7.98 8.99
C THR A 29 2.70 -7.68 8.99
N PRO A 30 3.56 -8.53 9.57
CA PRO A 30 4.98 -8.25 9.61
C PRO A 30 5.47 -8.04 8.17
N HIS A 31 6.11 -6.90 7.89
CA HIS A 31 6.63 -6.54 6.56
C HIS A 31 7.46 -7.67 5.92
N ALA A 32 8.17 -8.43 6.76
CA ALA A 32 8.93 -9.62 6.38
C ALA A 32 8.06 -10.73 5.77
N GLU A 33 6.85 -10.95 6.27
CA GLU A 33 5.93 -11.98 5.77
C GLU A 33 5.33 -11.60 4.41
N LEU A 34 5.05 -10.31 4.18
CA LEU A 34 4.61 -9.82 2.87
C LEU A 34 5.69 -9.99 1.80
N LYS A 35 6.94 -9.64 2.15
CA LYS A 35 8.09 -9.84 1.27
C LYS A 35 8.30 -11.33 0.93
N LYS A 36 8.23 -12.21 1.94
CA LYS A 36 8.32 -13.67 1.73
C LYS A 36 7.19 -14.19 0.84
N PHE A 37 5.95 -13.74 1.08
CA PHE A 37 4.79 -14.10 0.26
C PHE A 37 5.00 -13.72 -1.20
N ARG A 38 5.41 -12.47 -1.49
CA ARG A 38 5.74 -12.03 -2.86
C ARG A 38 6.84 -12.89 -3.50
N ILE A 39 7.92 -13.16 -2.76
CA ILE A 39 9.05 -13.98 -3.26
C ILE A 39 8.59 -15.41 -3.57
N SER A 40 7.73 -16.00 -2.73
CA SER A 40 7.18 -17.34 -2.99
C SER A 40 6.35 -17.40 -4.28
N LYS A 41 5.67 -16.29 -4.63
CA LYS A 41 4.96 -16.13 -5.90
C LYS A 41 5.87 -15.77 -7.09
N ARG A 42 7.18 -15.56 -6.85
CA ARG A 42 8.18 -15.13 -7.85
C ARG A 42 7.81 -13.84 -8.57
N GLU A 43 7.23 -12.88 -7.85
CA GLU A 43 6.78 -11.62 -8.43
C GLU A 43 7.75 -10.49 -8.13
N SER A 44 7.92 -9.58 -9.09
CA SER A 44 8.59 -8.30 -8.85
C SER A 44 7.75 -7.43 -7.90
N GLN A 45 8.40 -6.44 -7.29
CA GLN A 45 7.69 -5.45 -6.47
C GLN A 45 6.65 -4.70 -7.29
N GLU A 46 6.99 -4.27 -8.50
CA GLU A 46 6.06 -3.62 -9.43
C GLU A 46 4.81 -4.47 -9.69
N LYS A 47 4.98 -5.77 -10.01
CA LYS A 47 3.87 -6.68 -10.27
C LYS A 47 2.99 -6.89 -9.02
N PHE A 48 3.62 -7.06 -7.85
CA PHE A 48 2.87 -7.30 -6.62
C PHE A 48 2.13 -6.06 -6.12
N TRP A 49 2.84 -4.94 -6.02
CA TRP A 49 2.34 -3.70 -5.46
C TRP A 49 1.45 -2.92 -6.45
N GLY A 50 1.67 -3.07 -7.75
CA GLY A 50 0.86 -2.45 -8.81
C GLY A 50 -0.62 -2.78 -8.69
N ARG A 51 -0.94 -4.02 -8.29
CA ARG A 51 -2.32 -4.48 -8.02
C ARG A 51 -3.07 -3.60 -7.02
N PHE A 52 -2.35 -2.97 -6.10
CA PHE A 52 -2.92 -2.13 -5.04
C PHE A 52 -2.75 -0.63 -5.34
N GLY A 53 -2.42 -0.26 -6.58
CA GLY A 53 -2.13 1.12 -6.98
C GLY A 53 -0.82 1.66 -6.39
N VAL A 54 0.09 0.78 -5.97
CA VAL A 54 1.34 1.16 -5.31
C VAL A 54 2.51 1.04 -6.29
N THR A 55 3.28 2.12 -6.43
CA THR A 55 4.48 2.13 -7.27
C THR A 55 5.57 1.23 -6.72
N GLN A 56 6.48 0.76 -7.59
CA GLN A 56 7.61 -0.09 -7.18
C GLN A 56 8.46 0.55 -6.05
N SER A 57 8.75 1.85 -6.14
CA SER A 57 9.53 2.57 -5.13
C SER A 57 8.83 2.65 -3.77
N SER A 58 7.51 2.84 -3.76
CA SER A 58 6.69 2.82 -2.54
C SER A 58 6.60 1.41 -1.94
N GLY A 59 6.38 0.39 -2.78
CA GLY A 59 6.39 -1.01 -2.38
C GLY A 59 7.71 -1.45 -1.76
N SER A 60 8.84 -0.96 -2.28
CA SER A 60 10.16 -1.19 -1.68
C SER A 60 10.23 -0.66 -0.25
N ARG A 61 9.74 0.57 0.00
CA ARG A 61 9.71 1.17 1.34
C ARG A 61 8.85 0.36 2.31
N PHE A 62 7.72 -0.13 1.83
CA PHE A 62 6.81 -0.97 2.62
C PHE A 62 7.45 -2.31 3.01
N GLU A 63 8.29 -2.89 2.15
CA GLU A 63 9.02 -4.12 2.46
C GLU A 63 10.21 -3.89 3.40
N THR A 64 10.74 -2.67 3.48
CA THR A 64 11.89 -2.29 4.33
C THR A 64 11.50 -1.69 5.68
N GLY A 65 10.20 -1.56 5.98
CA GLY A 65 9.71 -1.16 7.31
C GLY A 65 9.05 0.22 7.39
N LEU A 66 8.73 0.86 6.26
CA LEU A 66 7.84 2.02 6.27
C LEU A 66 6.38 1.55 6.44
N GLY A 67 5.60 2.28 7.24
CA GLY A 67 4.19 1.96 7.46
C GLY A 67 3.41 1.92 6.14
N ILE A 68 2.68 0.82 5.92
CA ILE A 68 1.76 0.68 4.79
C ILE A 68 0.52 1.51 5.09
N PRO A 69 0.06 2.40 4.18
CA PRO A 69 -1.17 3.15 4.38
C PRO A 69 -2.36 2.22 4.70
N PRO A 70 -3.24 2.57 5.65
CA PRO A 70 -4.33 1.67 6.08
C PRO A 70 -5.19 1.10 4.96
N PRO A 71 -5.58 1.87 3.92
CA PRO A 71 -6.36 1.31 2.80
C PRO A 71 -5.62 0.19 2.06
N VAL A 72 -4.32 0.39 1.78
CA VAL A 72 -3.47 -0.62 1.12
C VAL A 72 -3.31 -1.84 2.01
N ALA A 73 -3.10 -1.65 3.31
CA ALA A 73 -2.93 -2.75 4.26
C ALA A 73 -4.18 -3.65 4.34
N ILE A 74 -5.38 -3.08 4.25
CA ILE A 74 -6.64 -3.83 4.20
C ILE A 74 -6.70 -4.68 2.93
N LEU A 75 -6.44 -4.10 1.76
CA LEU A 75 -6.48 -4.83 0.49
C LEU A 75 -5.47 -5.98 0.45
N VAL A 76 -4.23 -5.72 0.87
CA VAL A 76 -3.17 -6.74 0.96
C VAL A 76 -3.59 -7.87 1.91
N LYS A 77 -4.17 -7.54 3.07
CA LYS A 77 -4.65 -8.54 4.03
C LYS A 77 -5.77 -9.40 3.46
N LEU A 78 -6.70 -8.82 2.69
CA LEU A 78 -7.77 -9.56 2.04
C LEU A 78 -7.22 -10.48 0.93
N TYR A 79 -6.26 -9.99 0.16
CA TYR A 79 -5.59 -10.75 -0.91
C TYR A 79 -4.82 -11.96 -0.38
N VAL A 80 -3.99 -11.75 0.66
CA VAL A 80 -3.23 -12.85 1.30
C VAL A 80 -4.16 -13.89 1.93
N LYS A 81 -5.33 -13.47 2.42
CA LYS A 81 -6.36 -14.38 2.96
C LYS A 81 -7.21 -15.07 1.88
N GLY A 82 -6.96 -14.82 0.59
CA GLY A 82 -7.73 -15.37 -0.52
C GLY A 82 -9.17 -14.85 -0.59
N ARG A 83 -9.46 -13.71 0.04
CA ARG A 83 -10.76 -13.02 -0.02
C ARG A 83 -10.86 -12.06 -1.21
N LEU A 84 -9.72 -11.78 -1.82
CA LEU A 84 -9.54 -10.93 -2.98
C LEU A 84 -8.63 -11.68 -3.96
N SER A 85 -8.95 -11.63 -5.25
CA SER A 85 -8.21 -12.25 -6.34
C SER A 85 -7.68 -11.20 -7.31
N ASP A 86 -6.84 -11.61 -8.27
CA ASP A 86 -6.30 -10.69 -9.29
C ASP A 86 -7.41 -10.07 -10.16
N GLY A 87 -8.56 -10.74 -10.32
CA GLY A 87 -9.69 -10.21 -11.08
C GLY A 87 -10.51 -9.13 -10.35
N ASP A 88 -10.34 -9.00 -9.04
CA ASP A 88 -11.00 -7.98 -8.22
C ASP A 88 -10.18 -6.68 -8.13
N LEU A 89 -8.98 -6.66 -8.72
CA LEU A 89 -8.02 -5.57 -8.65
C LEU A 89 -7.77 -4.98 -10.04
N PRO A 90 -7.51 -3.66 -10.14
CA PRO A 90 -7.43 -2.96 -11.43
C PRO A 90 -6.23 -3.36 -12.31
N GLY A 91 -5.25 -4.10 -11.78
CA GLY A 91 -4.05 -4.53 -12.52
C GLY A 91 -2.90 -3.55 -12.38
#